data_AF-A0A359N1Y6-F1
#
_entry.id   AF-A0A359N1Y6-F1
#
_cell.length_a   1.000
_cell.length_b   1.000
_cell.length_c   1.000
_cell.angle_alpha   90.00
_cell.angle_beta   90.00
_cell.angle_gamma   90.00
#
_symmetry.space_group_name_H-M   'P 1'
#
loop_
_entity.id
_entity.type
_entity.pdbx_description
1 polymer ?
#
loop_
_entity_poly.entity_id
_entity_poly.type
_entity_poly.pdbx_seq_one_letter_code
_entity_poly.pdbx_strand_id
1 'polypeptide(L)' 'MRVKAVVDELFGEKVDIINYTDDIKELIKKSLSPAQVMDVKIDEENRHATCYVLDEEKLKALGK' A
#
# COMPACT_ATOMS: atom_id res chain seq x y z
N MET A 1 -18.24 15.75 0.04
CA MET A 1 -17.27 16.80 0.42
C MET A 1 -16.86 16.64 1.89
N ARG A 2 -16.03 15.64 2.24
CA ARG A 2 -15.53 15.46 3.63
C ARG A 2 -14.05 15.07 3.67
N VAL A 3 -13.62 14.19 2.75
CA VAL A 3 -12.23 13.73 2.67
C VAL A 3 -11.25 14.85 2.26
N LYS A 4 -11.62 15.72 1.30
CA LYS A 4 -10.75 16.83 0.85
C LYS A 4 -10.38 17.81 1.97
N ALA A 5 -11.32 18.15 2.86
CA ALA A 5 -11.08 19.11 3.93
C ALA A 5 -10.01 18.64 4.93
N VAL A 6 -9.96 17.32 5.22
CA VAL A 6 -8.93 16.73 6.11
C VAL A 6 -7.56 16.71 5.42
N VAL A 7 -7.51 16.46 4.11
CA VAL A 7 -6.26 16.48 3.34
C VAL A 7 -5.71 17.90 3.20
N ASP A 8 -6.57 18.90 3.06
CA ASP A 8 -6.18 20.31 2.97
C ASP A 8 -5.58 20.84 4.29
N GLU A 9 -5.94 20.26 5.45
CA GLU A 9 -5.36 20.59 6.77
C GLU A 9 -3.97 19.96 7.00
N LEU A 10 -3.57 18.96 6.22
CA LEU A 10 -2.27 18.26 6.33
C LEU A 10 -1.16 18.89 5.47
N PHE A 11 -1.31 20.15 5.06
CA PHE A 11 -0.26 20.93 4.38
C PHE A 11 0.36 20.24 3.13
N GLY A 12 -0.43 19.48 2.39
CA GLY A 12 0.02 18.84 1.14
C GLY A 12 0.79 17.52 1.33
N GLU A 13 0.71 16.91 2.51
CA GLU A 13 1.18 15.54 2.73
C GLU A 13 0.40 14.56 1.83
N LYS A 14 1.11 13.59 1.22
CA LYS A 14 0.47 12.57 0.38
C LYS A 14 -0.24 11.56 1.29
N VAL A 15 -1.56 11.59 1.30
CA VAL A 15 -2.39 10.67 2.08
C VAL A 15 -3.02 9.63 1.16
N ASP A 16 -2.70 8.36 1.39
CA ASP A 16 -3.36 7.22 0.75
C ASP A 16 -4.44 6.65 1.68
N ILE A 17 -5.65 6.48 1.14
CA ILE A 17 -6.80 5.91 1.86
C ILE A 17 -7.14 4.57 1.22
N ILE A 18 -7.02 3.49 2.00
CA ILE A 18 -7.37 2.14 1.56
C ILE A 18 -8.44 1.54 2.47
N ASN A 19 -9.26 0.65 1.91
CA ASN A 19 -10.25 -0.09 2.68
C ASN A 19 -9.55 -1.18 3.50
N TYR A 20 -9.76 -1.15 4.81
CA TYR A 20 -9.30 -2.20 5.71
C TYR A 20 -9.96 -3.56 5.38
N THR A 21 -9.21 -4.63 5.62
CA THR A 21 -9.64 -6.02 5.46
C THR A 21 -8.85 -6.90 6.42
N ASP A 22 -9.47 -7.96 6.94
CA ASP A 22 -8.81 -8.92 7.82
C ASP A 22 -7.84 -9.86 7.08
N ASP A 23 -8.00 -9.97 5.75
CA ASP A 23 -7.01 -10.64 4.90
C ASP A 23 -5.75 -9.78 4.77
N ILE A 24 -4.71 -10.15 5.52
CA ILE A 24 -3.42 -9.47 5.55
C ILE A 24 -2.78 -9.40 4.15
N LYS A 25 -2.93 -10.44 3.32
CA LYS A 25 -2.36 -10.41 1.95
C LYS A 25 -3.03 -9.32 1.13
N GLU A 26 -4.35 -9.25 1.19
CA GLU A 26 -5.11 -8.25 0.46
C GLU A 26 -4.84 -6.84 0.99
N LEU A 27 -4.67 -6.70 2.32
CA LEU A 27 -4.30 -5.43 2.94
C LEU A 27 -2.94 -4.94 2.44
N ILE A 28 -1.92 -5.81 2.45
CA ILE A 28 -0.56 -5.46 1.97
C ILE A 28 -0.58 -5.06 0.49
N LYS A 29 -1.33 -5.80 -0.35
CA LYS A 29 -1.47 -5.46 -1.78
C LYS A 29 -2.05 -4.06 -1.98
N LYS A 30 -3.11 -3.70 -1.23
CA LYS A 30 -3.73 -2.37 -1.30
C LYS A 30 -2.80 -1.27 -0.82
N SER A 31 -2.02 -1.52 0.24
CA SER A 31 -1.06 -0.55 0.79
C SER A 31 0.06 -0.20 -0.18
N LEU A 32 0.37 -1.06 -1.14
CA LEU A 32 1.39 -0.82 -2.17
C LEU A 32 0.83 -0.13 -3.43
N SER A 33 -0.46 0.23 -3.43
CA SER A 33 -1.06 1.05 -4.49
C SER A 33 -0.25 2.33 -4.69
N PRO A 34 0.10 2.69 -5.95
CA PRO A 34 -0.47 2.23 -7.22
C PRO A 34 0.19 1.00 -7.84
N ALA A 35 1.19 0.39 -7.20
CA ALA A 35 1.93 -0.72 -7.77
C ALA A 35 1.14 -2.03 -7.76
N GLN A 36 1.22 -2.78 -8.86
CA GLN A 36 0.57 -4.08 -8.95
C GLN A 36 1.47 -5.18 -8.37
N VAL A 37 0.99 -5.79 -7.27
CA VAL A 37 1.67 -6.90 -6.59
C VAL A 37 1.14 -8.23 -7.09
N MET A 38 2.03 -9.07 -7.61
CA MET A 38 1.68 -10.39 -8.13
C MET A 38 1.41 -11.38 -7.00
N ASP A 39 2.31 -11.41 -6.02
CA ASP A 39 2.25 -12.36 -4.91
C ASP A 39 2.81 -11.76 -3.62
N VAL A 40 2.32 -12.24 -2.48
CA VAL A 40 2.75 -11.84 -1.15
C VAL A 40 2.97 -13.09 -0.30
N LYS A 41 4.21 -13.30 0.12
CA LYS A 41 4.58 -14.31 1.12
C LYS A 41 4.68 -13.65 2.48
N ILE A 42 3.93 -14.17 3.44
CA ILE A 42 3.90 -13.67 4.81
C ILE A 42 4.64 -14.65 5.70
N ASP A 43 5.59 -14.12 6.45
CA ASP A 43 6.23 -14.75 7.59
C ASP A 43 5.60 -14.13 8.85
N GLU A 44 4.67 -14.85 9.46
CA GLU A 44 3.94 -14.37 10.64
C GLU A 44 4.81 -14.34 11.89
N GLU A 45 5.81 -15.21 11.98
CA GLU A 45 6.72 -15.31 13.13
C GLU A 45 7.61 -14.07 13.21
N ASN A 46 8.18 -13.66 12.08
CA ASN A 46 9.03 -12.47 12.00
C ASN A 46 8.25 -11.18 11.64
N ARG A 47 6.93 -11.28 11.45
CA ARG A 47 6.07 -10.19 10.95
C ARG A 47 6.63 -9.54 9.68
N HIS A 48 7.15 -10.36 8.77
CA HIS A 48 7.72 -9.91 7.51
C HIS A 48 6.86 -10.34 6.33
N ALA A 49 6.81 -9.50 5.30
CA ALA A 49 6.13 -9.82 4.06
C ALA A 49 7.07 -9.59 2.87
N THR A 50 7.23 -10.63 2.04
CA THR A 50 7.94 -10.52 0.77
C THR A 50 6.92 -10.35 -0.34
N CYS A 51 6.95 -9.18 -0.99
CA CYS A 51 6.05 -8.84 -2.09
C CYS A 51 6.78 -9.01 -3.43
N TYR A 52 6.18 -9.77 -4.34
CA TYR A 52 6.70 -9.96 -5.69
C TYR A 52 5.94 -9.04 -6.64
N VAL A 53 6.68 -8.21 -7.36
CA VAL A 53 6.16 -7.24 -8.35
C VAL A 53 6.88 -7.47 -9.68
N LEU A 54 6.28 -7.03 -10.78
CA LEU A 54 6.97 -6.93 -12.05
C LEU A 54 8.04 -5.84 -12.00
N ASP A 55 9.10 -5.98 -12.79
CA ASP A 55 10.20 -5.00 -12.82
C ASP A 55 9.71 -3.58 -13.18
N GLU A 56 8.69 -3.48 -14.04
CA GLU A 56 8.05 -2.21 -14.42
C GLU A 56 7.29 -1.53 -13.27
N GLU A 57 6.82 -2.30 -12.28
CA GLU A 57 6.08 -1.82 -11.12
C GLU A 57 6.99 -1.53 -9.92
N LYS A 58 8.26 -1.96 -9.97
CA LYS A 58 9.24 -1.81 -8.89
C LYS A 58 9.40 -0.36 -8.43
N LEU A 59 9.50 0.57 -9.37
CA LEU A 59 9.66 2.00 -9.05
C LEU A 59 8.42 2.59 -8.38
N LYS A 60 7.23 2.11 -8.75
CA LYS A 60 5.96 2.54 -8.15
C LYS A 60 5.83 2.01 -6.73
N ALA A 61 6.23 0.76 -6.50
CA ALA A 61 6.14 0.09 -5.20
C ALA A 61 7.09 0.69 -4.16
N LEU A 62 8.27 1.17 -4.59
CA LEU A 62 9.25 1.76 -3.69
C LEU A 62 8.92 3.22 -3.31
N GLY A 63 8.07 3.91 -4.09
CA GLY A 63 7.87 5.34 -3.96
C GLY A 63 9.13 6.15 -4.33
N LYS A 64 8.97 7.45 -4.62
CA LYS A 64 10.08 8.39 -4.78
C LYS A 64 9.94 9.50 -3.75
#